data_AF-A0A8T5P304-F1
#
_entry.id   AF-A0A8T5P304-F1
#
_cell.length_a   1.000
_cell.length_b   1.000
_cell.length_c   1.000
_cell.angle_alpha   90.00
_cell.angle_beta   90.00
_cell.angle_gamma   90.00
#
_symmetry.space_group_name_H-M   'P 1'
#
loop_
_entity.id
_entity.type
_entity.pdbx_description
1 polymer ?
#
loop_
_entity_poly.entity_id
_entity_poly.type
_entity_poly.pdbx_seq_one_letter_code
_entity_poly.pdbx_strand_id
1 'polypeptide(L)' 'MKYGTTITYSELARRIGSRAVRAVGGVLARNPVPIIIPCHRVVAKNGIG' A
#
# COMPACT_ATOMS: atom_id res chain seq x y z
N MET A 1 -9.89 -2.44 -3.06
CA MET A 1 -9.22 -3.60 -3.70
C MET A 1 -10.14 -4.80 -3.57
N LYS A 2 -10.17 -5.70 -4.57
CA LYS A 2 -10.95 -6.95 -4.47
C LYS A 2 -10.21 -7.96 -3.58
N TYR A 3 -10.91 -8.95 -3.05
CA TYR A 3 -10.28 -10.06 -2.32
C TYR A 3 -9.29 -10.80 -3.23
N GLY A 4 -8.15 -11.22 -2.67
CA GLY A 4 -7.08 -11.91 -3.42
C GLY A 4 -6.24 -11.03 -4.34
N THR A 5 -6.49 -9.71 -4.41
CA THR A 5 -5.70 -8.79 -5.25
C THR A 5 -4.71 -7.97 -4.43
N THR A 6 -3.51 -7.76 -4.98
CA THR A 6 -2.50 -6.84 -4.45
C THR A 6 -2.37 -5.60 -5.34
N ILE A 7 -1.81 -4.53 -4.79
CA ILE A 7 -1.34 -3.35 -5.56
C ILE A 7 0.04 -2.96 -5.06
N THR A 8 0.79 -2.22 -5.87
CA THR A 8 2.08 -1.70 -5.42
C THR A 8 1.96 -0.40 -4.62
N TYR A 9 2.93 -0.10 -3.75
CA TYR A 9 3.01 1.22 -3.10
C TYR A 9 3.00 2.36 -4.12
N SER A 10 3.68 2.17 -5.25
CA SER A 10 3.70 3.15 -6.34
C SER A 10 2.33 3.36 -7.00
N GLU A 11 1.54 2.30 -7.17
CA GLU A 11 0.18 2.44 -7.71
C GLU A 11 -0.77 3.09 -6.73
N LEU A 12 -0.65 2.77 -5.43
CA LEU A 12 -1.44 3.43 -4.40
C LEU A 12 -1.11 4.93 -4.35
N ALA A 13 0.19 5.28 -4.34
CA ALA A 13 0.64 6.67 -4.39
C ALA A 13 0.07 7.40 -5.62
N ARG A 14 0.13 6.77 -6.81
CA ARG A 14 -0.44 7.34 -8.04
C ARG A 14 -1.95 7.54 -7.95
N ARG A 15 -2.71 6.61 -7.37
CA ARG A 15 -4.17 6.71 -7.21
C ARG A 15 -4.59 7.87 -6.31
N ILE A 16 -3.77 8.21 -5.31
CA ILE A 16 -4.02 9.34 -4.40
C ILE A 16 -3.35 10.65 -4.88
N GLY A 17 -2.81 10.70 -6.10
CA GLY A 17 -2.14 11.88 -6.63
C GLY A 17 -0.81 12.23 -5.94
N SER A 18 -0.19 11.27 -5.25
CA SER A 18 1.06 11.48 -4.51
C SER A 18 2.27 10.92 -5.28
N ARG A 19 3.39 11.65 -5.20
CA ARG A 19 4.71 11.19 -5.65
C ARG A 19 5.52 10.57 -4.49
N ALA A 20 5.05 10.66 -3.25
CA ALA A 20 5.77 10.25 -2.05
C ALA A 20 5.52 8.77 -1.68
N VAL A 21 6.04 7.85 -2.51
CA VAL A 21 5.84 6.40 -2.34
C VAL A 21 6.32 5.90 -0.97
N ARG A 22 7.46 6.39 -0.47
CA ARG A 22 7.98 6.04 0.87
C ARG A 22 7.03 6.46 1.99
N ALA A 23 6.41 7.64 1.87
CA ALA A 23 5.48 8.13 2.88
C ALA A 23 4.21 7.26 2.93
N VAL A 24 3.73 6.77 1.78
CA VAL A 24 2.62 5.81 1.72
C VAL A 24 2.95 4.55 2.51
N GLY A 25 4.16 4.00 2.36
CA GLY A 25 4.63 2.88 3.17
C GLY A 25 4.61 3.17 4.67
N GLY A 26 5.14 4.33 5.09
CA GLY A 26 5.12 4.75 6.50
C GLY A 26 3.72 4.95 7.08
N VAL A 27 2.76 5.47 6.30
CA VAL A 27 1.36 5.60 6.71
C VAL A 27 0.71 4.23 6.88
N LEU A 28 0.92 3.33 5.92
CA LEU A 28 0.39 1.96 5.99
C LEU A 28 0.97 1.15 7.15
N ALA A 29 2.24 1.38 7.50
CA ALA A 29 2.88 0.79 8.67
C ALA A 29 2.27 1.24 10.00
N ARG A 30 1.63 2.42 10.03
CA ARG A 30 0.93 2.99 11.21
C ARG A 30 -0.57 2.70 11.21
N ASN A 31 -1.03 1.75 10.40
CA ASN A 31 -2.44 1.40 10.32
C ASN A 31 -2.96 0.87 11.69
N PRO A 32 -3.93 1.55 12.34
CA PRO A 32 -4.45 1.13 13.64
C PRO A 32 -5.39 -0.07 13.55
N VAL A 33 -5.87 -0.43 12.35
CA VAL A 33 -6.81 -1.54 12.15
C VAL A 33 -6.35 -2.44 11.00
N PRO A 34 -5.38 -3.35 11.26
CA PRO A 34 -4.94 -4.34 10.28
C PRO A 34 -6.09 -5.21 9.78
N ILE A 35 -5.92 -5.81 8.59
CA ILE A 35 -6.89 -6.68 7.91
C ILE A 35 -8.11 -5.92 7.36
N ILE A 36 -8.79 -5.12 8.18
CA ILE A 36 -9.91 -4.26 7.74
C ILE A 36 -9.40 -3.22 6.76
N ILE A 37 -8.36 -2.50 7.14
CA ILE A 37 -7.56 -1.70 6.20
C ILE A 37 -6.51 -2.65 5.61
N PRO A 38 -6.55 -2.97 4.31
CA PRO A 38 -5.80 -4.07 3.71
C PRO A 38 -4.33 -3.69 3.41
N CYS A 39 -3.58 -3.19 4.41
CA CYS A 39 -2.18 -2.80 4.26
C CYS A 39 -1.28 -3.96 3.84
N HIS A 40 -1.57 -5.19 4.24
CA HIS A 40 -0.88 -6.42 3.81
C HIS A 40 -1.02 -6.73 2.31
N ARG A 41 -1.89 -6.02 1.58
CA ARG A 41 -2.07 -6.17 0.13
C ARG A 41 -1.29 -5.14 -0.67
N VAL A 42 -0.56 -4.25 -0.01
CA VAL A 42 0.32 -3.27 -0.64
C VAL A 42 1.74 -3.83 -0.62
N VAL A 43 2.32 -4.02 -1.80
CA VAL A 43 3.61 -4.71 -1.99
C VAL A 43 4.62 -3.84 -2.74
N ALA A 44 5.90 -4.21 -2.72
CA ALA A 44 6.90 -3.60 -3.60
C ALA A 44 6.54 -3.82 -5.06
N LYS A 45 7.07 -2.95 -5.91
CA LYS A 45 7.02 -3.18 -7.36
C LYS A 45 7.90 -4.36 -7.81
N ASN A 46 9.04 -4.56 -7.15
CA ASN A 46 10.09 -5.51 -7.57
C ASN A 46 10.47 -6.53 -6.47
N GLY A 47 9.51 -6.98 -5.66
CA GLY A 47 9.76 -7.93 -4.56
C GLY A 47 8.72 -7.87 -3.46
N ILE A 48 8.97 -8.57 -2.35
CA ILE A 48 8.15 -8.52 -1.13
C ILE A 48 8.78 -7.46 -0.21
N GLY A 49 8.40 -6.20 -0.38
CA GLY A 49 9.01 -5.07 0.35
C GLY A 49 8.68 -3.70 -0.22
#